data_AF-A0AAJ1JIQ7-F1
#
_entry.id   AF-A0AAJ1JIQ7-F1
#
_cell.length_a   1.000
_cell.length_b   1.000
_cell.length_c   1.000
_cell.angle_alpha   90.00
_cell.angle_beta   90.00
_cell.angle_gamma   90.00
#
_symmetry.space_group_name_H-M   'P 1'
#
loop_
_entity.id
_entity.type
_entity.pdbx_description
1 polymer ?
#
loop_
_entity_poly.entity_id
_entity_poly.type
_entity_poly.pdbx_seq_one_letter_code
_entity_poly.pdbx_strand_id
1 'polypeptide(L)'
;MKFKANKTVLTMLFGLFFLHGCAANNSMFSPPLDGENIHFTATVPNELEALPISATYRSEICRKERRNSNRETYTIPGFHREEYPLATNASNQVEADIPKSGGGKCDWKLSNIKFEVKLKDPSKIDPLISKNFGMEATFVLDNNAPATFDGGYEKKSGDINEQLILFPLISERFIGGHVKQFWLIAKYETMTYKVINTQNININIDYRSNIKSYWVGAKKKGEDSFLKYPNGDVILNSEVEPEYKKLLEISESMTQK
;
A
#
# COMPACT_ATOMS: atom_id res chain seq x y z
N MET A 1 61.17 -26.36 43.42
CA MET A 1 60.22 -25.86 44.43
C MET A 1 58.85 -25.75 43.78
N LYS A 2 57.84 -26.45 44.31
CA LYS A 2 56.49 -26.57 43.74
C LYS A 2 55.72 -25.27 43.95
N PHE A 3 55.33 -24.56 42.88
CA PHE A 3 54.38 -23.47 42.98
C PHE A 3 52.97 -24.05 43.12
N LYS A 4 52.38 -23.89 44.31
CA LYS A 4 50.98 -24.22 44.59
C LYS A 4 50.08 -23.22 43.83
N ALA A 5 49.41 -23.69 42.80
CA ALA A 5 48.28 -22.96 42.21
C ALA A 5 47.16 -22.85 43.25
N ASN A 6 46.85 -21.62 43.66
CA ASN A 6 45.81 -21.34 44.64
C ASN A 6 44.44 -21.58 43.97
N LYS A 7 43.72 -22.61 44.43
CA LYS A 7 42.50 -23.15 43.81
C LYS A 7 41.26 -22.23 43.92
N THR A 8 41.40 -21.04 44.47
CA THR A 8 40.27 -20.16 44.84
C THR A 8 40.08 -18.95 43.92
N VAL A 9 40.93 -18.75 42.92
CA VAL A 9 40.80 -17.61 41.98
C VAL A 9 40.19 -18.04 40.63
N LEU A 10 40.16 -19.34 40.32
CA LEU A 10 39.64 -19.87 39.05
C LEU A 10 38.13 -20.18 39.08
N THR A 11 37.42 -19.80 40.14
CA THR A 11 35.97 -20.05 40.28
C THR A 11 35.13 -18.77 40.25
N MET A 12 35.74 -17.62 39.95
CA MET A 12 35.08 -16.31 39.95
C MET A 12 35.02 -15.64 38.56
N LEU A 13 35.28 -16.41 37.49
CA LEU A 13 35.26 -15.93 36.10
C LEU A 13 34.29 -16.71 35.21
N PHE A 14 33.27 -17.35 35.80
CA PHE A 14 32.31 -18.20 35.07
C PHE A 14 30.84 -17.86 35.36
N GLY A 15 30.56 -16.62 35.78
CA GLY A 15 29.20 -16.22 36.15
C GLY A 15 28.96 -14.75 35.90
N LEU A 16 28.91 -14.32 34.64
CA LEU A 16 28.39 -13.01 34.23
C LEU A 16 27.96 -12.95 32.75
N PHE A 17 27.59 -14.09 32.16
CA PHE A 17 27.15 -14.18 30.75
C PHE A 17 25.69 -14.60 30.59
N PHE A 18 24.75 -14.23 31.46
CA PHE A 18 23.32 -14.45 31.19
C PHE A 18 22.43 -13.37 31.81
N LEU A 19 22.63 -12.10 31.41
CA LEU A 19 21.62 -11.05 31.59
C LEU A 19 21.49 -10.18 30.33
N HIS A 20 21.45 -10.82 29.16
CA HIS A 20 20.66 -10.29 28.06
C HIS A 20 19.35 -11.06 28.09
N GLY A 21 18.46 -10.66 28.99
CA GLY A 21 17.05 -10.98 28.84
C GLY A 21 16.58 -10.31 27.56
N CYS A 22 16.71 -11.00 26.42
CA CYS A 22 15.79 -10.76 25.32
C CYS A 22 14.42 -10.99 25.95
N ALA A 23 13.70 -9.90 26.24
CA ALA A 23 12.27 -10.00 26.49
C ALA A 23 11.75 -10.82 25.32
N ALA A 24 11.35 -12.07 25.59
CA ALA A 24 10.86 -12.96 24.55
C ALA A 24 9.78 -12.17 23.84
N ASN A 25 10.03 -11.81 22.57
CA ASN A 25 9.12 -10.97 21.83
C ASN A 25 7.88 -11.84 21.58
N ASN A 26 6.95 -11.82 22.53
CA ASN A 26 5.77 -12.70 22.57
C ASN A 26 4.81 -12.41 21.41
N SER A 27 5.16 -11.50 20.50
CA SER A 27 4.46 -11.13 19.29
C SER A 27 4.81 -11.97 18.05
N MET A 28 5.49 -13.10 18.21
CA MET A 28 5.90 -13.98 17.10
C MET A 28 4.75 -14.21 16.10
N PHE A 29 5.00 -13.87 14.84
CA PHE A 29 4.13 -14.16 13.71
C PHE A 29 4.50 -15.54 13.18
N SER A 30 3.54 -16.47 13.19
CA SER A 30 3.74 -17.86 12.82
C SER A 30 2.44 -18.42 12.26
N PRO A 31 2.12 -18.12 10.99
CA PRO A 31 0.97 -18.69 10.30
C PRO A 31 0.99 -20.23 10.37
N PRO A 32 -0.17 -20.90 10.52
CA PRO A 32 -0.25 -22.34 10.41
C PRO A 32 0.04 -22.80 8.98
N LEU A 33 0.75 -23.92 8.81
CA LEU A 33 1.13 -24.45 7.50
C LEU A 33 -0.07 -24.78 6.61
N ASP A 34 -1.13 -25.34 7.19
CA ASP A 34 -2.37 -25.71 6.49
C ASP A 34 -3.49 -24.68 6.74
N GLY A 35 -3.12 -23.41 6.92
CA GLY A 35 -4.06 -22.32 7.13
C GLY A 35 -4.83 -21.92 5.87
N GLU A 36 -6.03 -21.36 6.08
CA GLU A 36 -6.74 -20.69 4.98
C GLU A 36 -5.98 -19.43 4.53
N ASN A 37 -5.95 -19.22 3.21
CA ASN A 37 -5.38 -18.04 2.58
C ASN A 37 -6.45 -17.20 1.89
N ILE A 38 -6.13 -15.92 1.69
CA ILE A 38 -6.68 -15.13 0.59
C ILE A 38 -5.77 -15.35 -0.61
N HIS A 39 -6.34 -15.83 -1.70
CA HIS A 39 -5.64 -15.93 -2.97
C HIS A 39 -5.83 -14.61 -3.72
N PHE A 40 -4.74 -13.87 -3.89
CA PHE A 40 -4.73 -12.60 -4.61
C PHE A 40 -4.12 -12.79 -5.99
N THR A 41 -4.80 -12.25 -7.01
CA THR A 41 -4.32 -12.18 -8.38
C THR A 41 -4.56 -10.79 -8.96
N ALA A 42 -3.67 -10.33 -9.82
CA ALA A 42 -3.91 -9.15 -10.63
C ALA A 42 -3.30 -9.26 -12.03
N THR A 43 -4.01 -8.78 -13.05
CA THR A 43 -3.47 -8.54 -14.38
C THR A 43 -2.99 -7.10 -14.47
N VAL A 44 -1.69 -6.90 -14.72
CA VAL A 44 -1.03 -5.59 -14.68
C VAL A 44 -0.38 -5.27 -16.04
N PRO A 45 -0.74 -4.17 -16.72
CA PRO A 45 -0.11 -3.76 -17.96
C PRO A 45 1.41 -3.58 -17.82
N ASN A 46 2.16 -3.85 -18.91
CA ASN A 46 3.64 -3.85 -18.93
C ASN A 46 4.28 -2.51 -18.54
N GLU A 47 3.55 -1.42 -18.73
CA GLU A 47 3.94 -0.06 -18.40
C GLU A 47 3.94 0.19 -16.88
N LEU A 48 3.15 -0.60 -16.14
CA LEU A 48 3.04 -0.52 -14.71
C LEU A 48 3.83 -1.65 -14.04
N GLU A 49 4.11 -1.46 -12.77
CA GLU A 49 4.65 -2.47 -11.88
C GLU A 49 3.77 -2.58 -10.64
N ALA A 50 3.55 -3.81 -10.17
CA ALA A 50 2.90 -4.08 -8.91
C ALA A 50 3.93 -4.21 -7.79
N LEU A 51 3.60 -3.65 -6.64
CA LEU A 51 4.38 -3.82 -5.42
C LEU A 51 3.89 -5.04 -4.62
N PRO A 52 4.74 -5.62 -3.73
CA PRO A 52 4.32 -6.67 -2.82
C PRO A 52 3.01 -6.35 -2.10
N ILE A 53 2.20 -7.37 -1.82
CA ILE A 53 0.96 -7.18 -1.06
C ILE A 53 1.31 -6.82 0.37
N SER A 54 0.93 -5.61 0.79
CA SER A 54 1.08 -5.17 2.17
C SER A 54 -0.11 -5.66 3.00
N ALA A 55 0.11 -6.66 3.83
CA ALA A 55 -0.90 -7.20 4.74
C ALA A 55 -0.77 -6.60 6.14
N THR A 56 -1.91 -6.26 6.75
CA THR A 56 -1.99 -5.90 8.17
C THR A 56 -2.78 -6.96 8.91
N TYR A 57 -2.19 -7.50 9.97
CA TYR A 57 -2.82 -8.40 10.93
C TYR A 57 -3.10 -7.66 12.22
N ARG A 58 -4.17 -8.04 12.93
CA ARG A 58 -4.55 -7.49 14.23
C ARG A 58 -4.74 -8.58 15.27
N SER A 59 -4.56 -8.20 16.53
CA SER A 59 -4.71 -9.09 17.68
C SER A 59 -5.41 -8.37 18.83
N GLU A 60 -6.45 -9.00 19.37
CA GLU A 60 -7.08 -8.57 20.63
C GLU A 60 -6.31 -9.07 21.86
N ILE A 61 -5.45 -10.09 21.70
CA ILE A 61 -4.62 -10.68 22.76
C ILE A 61 -3.41 -9.76 23.03
N CYS A 62 -2.63 -9.51 21.99
CA CYS A 62 -1.43 -8.68 22.05
C CYS A 62 -1.79 -7.23 21.78
N ARG A 63 -2.40 -6.58 22.77
CA ARG A 63 -2.81 -5.17 22.68
C ARG A 63 -1.59 -4.24 22.71
N LYS A 64 -1.74 -3.04 22.13
CA LYS A 64 -0.74 -1.96 22.21
C LYS A 64 -1.27 -0.82 23.06
N GLU A 65 -0.43 -0.31 23.96
CA GLU A 65 -0.72 0.91 24.71
C GLU A 65 -0.56 2.16 23.85
N ARG A 66 -1.47 3.10 24.07
CA ARG A 66 -1.48 4.44 23.49
C ARG A 66 -1.81 5.45 24.57
N ARG A 67 -1.43 6.71 24.32
CA ARG A 67 -1.78 7.83 25.19
C ARG A 67 -2.62 8.83 24.42
N ASN A 68 -3.70 9.30 25.05
CA ASN A 68 -4.50 10.37 24.51
C ASN A 68 -3.84 11.74 24.79
N SER A 69 -4.46 12.83 24.34
CA SER A 69 -3.98 14.21 24.57
C SER A 69 -3.84 14.56 26.06
N ASN A 70 -4.63 13.90 26.92
CA ASN A 70 -4.63 14.09 28.36
C ASN A 70 -3.58 13.22 29.08
N ARG A 71 -2.72 12.50 28.32
CA ARG A 71 -1.72 11.55 28.80
C ARG A 71 -2.28 10.30 29.49
N GLU A 72 -3.59 10.09 29.42
CA GLU A 72 -4.22 8.87 29.92
C GLU A 72 -3.86 7.72 28.99
N THR A 73 -3.55 6.56 29.60
CA THR A 73 -3.18 5.37 28.85
C THR A 73 -4.43 4.57 28.50
N TYR A 74 -4.55 4.19 27.23
CA TYR A 74 -5.60 3.29 26.74
C TYR A 74 -4.96 2.23 25.85
N THR A 75 -5.65 1.12 25.63
CA THR A 75 -5.14 0.02 24.79
C THR A 75 -5.96 -0.14 23.52
N ILE A 76 -5.26 -0.33 22.42
CA ILE A 76 -5.84 -0.68 21.12
C ILE A 76 -5.44 -2.13 20.76
N PRO A 77 -6.17 -2.78 19.85
CA PRO A 77 -5.71 -4.03 19.26
C PRO A 77 -4.28 -3.87 18.72
N GLY A 78 -3.44 -4.89 18.94
CA GLY A 78 -2.12 -4.92 18.34
C GLY A 78 -2.21 -5.00 16.83
N PHE A 79 -1.12 -4.65 16.17
CA PHE A 79 -0.97 -4.85 14.74
C PHE A 79 0.42 -5.38 14.40
N HIS A 80 0.45 -6.28 13.42
CA HIS A 80 1.62 -6.82 12.73
C HIS A 80 1.48 -6.54 11.24
N ARG A 81 2.57 -6.24 10.55
CA ARG A 81 2.58 -6.02 9.10
C ARG A 81 3.52 -7.01 8.45
N GLU A 82 3.08 -7.54 7.32
CA GLU A 82 3.84 -8.49 6.52
C GLU A 82 3.72 -8.10 5.05
N GLU A 83 4.79 -8.27 4.28
CA GLU A 83 4.77 -8.07 2.83
C GLU A 83 4.86 -9.43 2.15
N TYR A 84 3.95 -9.69 1.22
CA TYR A 84 3.93 -10.91 0.44
C TYR A 84 4.44 -10.60 -0.97
N PRO A 85 5.61 -11.13 -1.37
CA PRO A 85 6.14 -10.91 -2.70
C PRO A 85 5.20 -11.53 -3.73
N LEU A 86 5.07 -10.84 -4.87
CA LEU A 86 4.23 -11.30 -5.97
C LEU A 86 5.02 -12.26 -6.86
N ALA A 87 4.48 -13.47 -7.06
CA ALA A 87 4.91 -14.33 -8.15
C ALA A 87 4.38 -13.76 -9.47
N THR A 88 5.18 -13.81 -10.53
CA THR A 88 4.79 -13.34 -11.86
C THR A 88 4.72 -14.53 -12.81
N ASN A 89 3.65 -14.63 -13.59
CA ASN A 89 3.54 -15.62 -14.65
C ASN A 89 3.75 -14.98 -16.04
N ALA A 90 3.78 -15.80 -17.10
CA ALA A 90 4.08 -15.35 -18.46
C ALA A 90 3.04 -14.40 -19.08
N SER A 91 1.88 -14.20 -18.45
CA SER A 91 0.75 -13.43 -18.98
C SER A 91 0.57 -12.06 -18.31
N ASN A 92 1.62 -11.49 -17.71
CA ASN A 92 1.56 -10.24 -16.93
C ASN A 92 0.57 -10.30 -15.76
N GLN A 93 0.29 -11.50 -15.29
CA GLN A 93 -0.49 -11.71 -14.09
C GLN A 93 0.47 -11.94 -12.93
N VAL A 94 0.15 -11.29 -11.82
CA VAL A 94 0.84 -11.40 -10.55
C VAL A 94 -0.07 -12.08 -9.54
N GLU A 95 0.51 -12.87 -8.64
CA GLU A 95 -0.25 -13.60 -7.62
C GLU A 95 0.50 -13.69 -6.29
N ALA A 96 -0.26 -13.82 -5.21
CA ALA A 96 0.23 -14.13 -3.88
C ALA A 96 -0.86 -14.81 -3.04
N ASP A 97 -0.44 -15.74 -2.17
CA ASP A 97 -1.29 -16.31 -1.14
C ASP A 97 -0.99 -15.64 0.20
N ILE A 98 -2.03 -15.08 0.82
CA ILE A 98 -1.93 -14.35 2.08
C ILE A 98 -2.68 -15.13 3.18
N PRO A 99 -1.99 -15.68 4.19
CA PRO A 99 -2.61 -16.34 5.32
C PRO A 99 -3.67 -15.48 6.01
N LYS A 100 -4.87 -16.01 6.22
CA LYS A 100 -5.91 -15.36 7.02
C LYS A 100 -5.54 -15.33 8.50
N SER A 101 -4.82 -16.36 8.96
CA SER A 101 -4.27 -16.43 10.31
C SER A 101 -2.75 -16.24 10.28
N GLY A 102 -2.28 -15.25 11.02
CA GLY A 102 -0.87 -15.08 11.35
C GLY A 102 -0.42 -15.90 12.56
N GLY A 103 -1.36 -16.55 13.25
CA GLY A 103 -1.10 -17.46 14.35
C GLY A 103 -0.23 -16.87 15.47
N GLY A 104 0.64 -17.72 16.03
CA GLY A 104 1.50 -17.37 17.15
C GLY A 104 0.74 -17.11 18.46
N LYS A 105 1.45 -16.65 19.49
CA LYS A 105 0.87 -16.39 20.82
C LYS A 105 -0.15 -15.26 20.83
N CYS A 106 -0.13 -14.41 19.81
CA CYS A 106 -1.04 -13.29 19.67
C CYS A 106 -2.32 -13.64 18.90
N ASP A 107 -2.44 -14.84 18.32
CA ASP A 107 -3.58 -15.18 17.45
C ASP A 107 -3.83 -14.07 16.40
N TRP A 108 -2.77 -13.73 15.66
CA TRP A 108 -2.83 -12.67 14.66
C TRP A 108 -3.86 -13.01 13.57
N LYS A 109 -4.76 -12.08 13.26
CA LYS A 109 -5.81 -12.27 12.23
C LYS A 109 -5.70 -11.20 11.16
N LEU A 110 -5.84 -11.60 9.90
CA LEU A 110 -5.77 -10.68 8.77
C LEU A 110 -6.88 -9.64 8.87
N SER A 111 -6.49 -8.37 8.91
CA SER A 111 -7.41 -7.21 8.99
C SER A 111 -7.64 -6.63 7.60
N ASN A 112 -6.56 -6.41 6.85
CA ASN A 112 -6.63 -5.90 5.49
C ASN A 112 -5.39 -6.28 4.69
N ILE A 113 -5.54 -6.29 3.37
CA ILE A 113 -4.44 -6.29 2.41
C ILE A 113 -4.50 -5.05 1.54
N LYS A 114 -3.34 -4.56 1.12
CA LYS A 114 -3.20 -3.44 0.19
C LYS A 114 -2.41 -3.88 -1.03
N PHE A 115 -3.00 -3.65 -2.19
CA PHE A 115 -2.37 -3.79 -3.50
C PHE A 115 -2.03 -2.41 -4.04
N GLU A 116 -0.81 -2.25 -4.56
CA GLU A 116 -0.33 -0.98 -5.09
C GLU A 116 0.32 -1.19 -6.45
N VAL A 117 0.02 -0.30 -7.39
CA VAL A 117 0.66 -0.26 -8.71
C VAL A 117 1.22 1.13 -8.99
N LYS A 118 2.37 1.17 -9.66
CA LYS A 118 3.06 2.40 -10.06
C LYS A 118 3.50 2.31 -11.51
N LEU A 119 3.83 3.46 -12.10
CA LEU A 119 4.48 3.48 -13.41
C LEU A 119 5.91 2.94 -13.28
N LYS A 120 6.26 1.94 -14.09
CA LYS A 120 7.54 1.23 -14.01
C LYS A 120 8.74 2.11 -14.32
N ASP A 121 8.59 3.01 -15.29
CA ASP A 121 9.67 3.88 -15.74
C ASP A 121 9.14 5.28 -16.11
N PRO A 122 8.99 6.17 -15.12
CA PRO A 122 8.55 7.54 -15.36
C PRO A 122 9.45 8.33 -16.30
N SER A 123 10.74 7.99 -16.38
CA SER A 123 11.70 8.71 -17.22
C SER A 123 11.41 8.54 -18.71
N LYS A 124 10.76 7.45 -19.12
CA LYS A 124 10.26 7.24 -20.49
C LYS A 124 9.12 8.17 -20.88
N ILE A 125 8.38 8.68 -19.90
CA ILE A 125 7.35 9.70 -20.15
C ILE A 125 8.01 11.08 -20.21
N ASP A 126 8.77 11.42 -19.19
CA ASP A 126 9.54 12.67 -19.12
C ASP A 126 10.67 12.50 -18.09
N PRO A 127 11.95 12.68 -18.47
CA PRO A 127 13.08 12.48 -17.57
C PRO A 127 13.12 13.45 -16.39
N LEU A 128 12.33 14.53 -16.40
CA LEU A 128 12.22 15.48 -15.28
C LEU A 128 11.23 15.01 -14.21
N ILE A 129 10.49 13.92 -14.43
CA ILE A 129 9.60 13.35 -13.41
C ILE A 129 10.42 12.83 -12.24
N SER A 130 10.29 13.50 -11.10
CA SER A 130 11.06 13.21 -9.88
C SER A 130 10.25 12.48 -8.82
N LYS A 131 8.92 12.43 -8.97
CA LYS A 131 8.01 11.73 -8.06
C LYS A 131 6.99 10.91 -8.84
N ASN A 132 6.74 9.69 -8.38
CA ASN A 132 5.89 8.69 -9.02
C ASN A 132 4.84 8.20 -8.03
N PHE A 133 3.61 8.69 -8.17
CA PHE A 133 2.48 8.33 -7.33
C PHE A 133 1.63 7.28 -8.04
N GLY A 134 1.51 6.15 -7.37
CA GLY A 134 0.74 5.01 -7.84
C GLY A 134 -0.73 5.12 -7.49
N MET A 135 -1.41 3.99 -7.65
CA MET A 135 -2.76 3.76 -7.15
C MET A 135 -2.71 2.66 -6.08
N GLU A 136 -3.54 2.81 -5.06
CA GLU A 136 -3.72 1.82 -3.99
C GLU A 136 -5.16 1.29 -3.97
N ALA A 137 -5.30 -0.03 -3.86
CA ALA A 137 -6.55 -0.73 -3.58
C ALA A 137 -6.42 -1.52 -2.27
N THR A 138 -7.27 -1.20 -1.29
CA THR A 138 -7.26 -1.84 0.03
C THR A 138 -8.50 -2.72 0.20
N PHE A 139 -8.30 -3.97 0.61
CA PHE A 139 -9.38 -4.92 0.90
C PHE A 139 -9.40 -5.18 2.40
N VAL A 140 -10.49 -4.79 3.05
CA VAL A 140 -10.69 -4.82 4.50
C VAL A 140 -11.60 -5.99 4.87
N LEU A 141 -11.07 -6.92 5.66
CA LEU A 141 -11.72 -8.17 6.05
C LEU A 141 -12.33 -8.09 7.45
N ASP A 142 -11.82 -7.22 8.31
CA ASP A 142 -12.30 -7.04 9.68
C ASP A 142 -13.00 -5.69 9.89
N ASN A 143 -13.48 -5.41 11.09
CA ASN A 143 -14.23 -4.18 11.38
C ASN A 143 -13.36 -2.96 11.70
N ASN A 144 -12.06 -3.04 11.41
CA ASN A 144 -11.16 -1.95 11.68
C ASN A 144 -10.87 -1.15 10.40
N ALA A 145 -10.81 0.17 10.54
CA ALA A 145 -10.34 1.01 9.44
C ALA A 145 -8.87 0.71 9.12
N PRO A 146 -8.49 0.67 7.83
CA PRO A 146 -7.09 0.60 7.41
C PRO A 146 -6.35 1.89 7.80
N ALA A 147 -5.02 1.87 7.69
CA ALA A 147 -4.20 3.01 8.12
C ALA A 147 -4.42 4.27 7.27
N THR A 148 -4.61 4.07 5.95
CA THR A 148 -5.03 5.10 5.01
C THR A 148 -6.50 4.83 4.69
N PHE A 149 -7.38 5.75 5.05
CA PHE A 149 -8.83 5.58 4.92
C PHE A 149 -9.52 6.94 4.84
N ASP A 150 -10.34 7.13 3.82
CA ASP A 150 -11.10 8.36 3.57
C ASP A 150 -12.48 8.39 4.24
N GLY A 151 -12.90 7.29 4.88
CA GLY A 151 -14.21 7.15 5.51
C GLY A 151 -15.22 6.31 4.71
N GLY A 152 -14.92 5.99 3.44
CA GLY A 152 -15.82 5.28 2.52
C GLY A 152 -15.42 3.83 2.27
N TYR A 153 -16.41 2.93 2.25
CA TYR A 153 -16.21 1.54 1.81
C TYR A 153 -17.14 1.20 0.64
N GLU A 154 -16.59 0.59 -0.39
CA GLU A 154 -17.38 -0.23 -1.30
C GLU A 154 -17.55 -1.64 -0.70
N LYS A 155 -18.78 -2.02 -0.36
CA LYS A 155 -19.05 -3.35 0.21
C LYS A 155 -19.14 -4.40 -0.90
N LYS A 156 -18.39 -5.49 -0.76
CA LYS A 156 -18.45 -6.65 -1.65
C LYS A 156 -18.50 -7.95 -0.85
N SER A 157 -19.06 -9.01 -1.44
CA SER A 157 -19.22 -10.31 -0.80
C SER A 157 -18.88 -11.43 -1.76
N GLY A 158 -18.32 -12.52 -1.23
CA GLY A 158 -17.83 -13.64 -2.03
C GLY A 158 -16.50 -13.32 -2.71
N ASP A 159 -16.21 -14.03 -3.79
CA ASP A 159 -15.00 -13.81 -4.57
C ASP A 159 -15.08 -12.51 -5.38
N ILE A 160 -13.99 -11.76 -5.35
CA ILE A 160 -13.92 -10.42 -5.91
C ILE A 160 -13.27 -10.49 -7.29
N ASN A 161 -13.97 -9.96 -8.30
CA ASN A 161 -13.42 -9.73 -9.63
C ASN A 161 -13.67 -8.27 -9.97
N GLU A 162 -12.64 -7.44 -9.96
CA GLU A 162 -12.76 -6.00 -10.14
C GLU A 162 -11.88 -5.49 -11.28
N GLN A 163 -12.44 -4.63 -12.11
CA GLN A 163 -11.68 -3.87 -13.09
C GLN A 163 -11.42 -2.46 -12.57
N LEU A 164 -10.15 -2.05 -12.57
CA LEU A 164 -9.74 -0.71 -12.16
C LEU A 164 -9.20 0.02 -13.38
N ILE A 165 -9.89 1.10 -13.77
CA ILE A 165 -9.48 1.94 -14.90
C ILE A 165 -8.58 3.06 -14.35
N LEU A 166 -7.40 3.23 -14.93
CA LEU A 166 -6.40 4.20 -14.49
C LEU A 166 -6.00 5.14 -15.61
N PHE A 167 -5.86 6.42 -15.27
CA PHE A 167 -5.48 7.48 -16.20
C PHE A 167 -4.18 8.17 -15.77
N PRO A 168 -3.25 8.48 -16.68
CA PRO A 168 -2.04 9.22 -16.32
C PRO A 168 -2.30 10.72 -16.16
N LEU A 169 -1.78 11.30 -15.08
CA LEU A 169 -1.62 12.75 -14.89
C LEU A 169 -0.13 13.09 -14.74
N ILE A 170 0.31 14.09 -15.48
CA ILE A 170 1.60 14.75 -15.23
C ILE A 170 1.31 16.10 -14.58
N SER A 171 1.84 16.31 -13.38
CA SER A 171 1.68 17.57 -12.66
C SER A 171 3.04 18.27 -12.50
N GLU A 172 3.09 19.57 -12.76
CA GLU A 172 4.32 20.36 -12.66
C GLU A 172 4.13 21.57 -11.74
N ARG A 173 4.97 21.69 -10.71
CA ARG A 173 4.96 22.77 -9.72
C ARG A 173 6.25 23.58 -9.84
N PHE A 174 6.15 24.91 -9.66
CA PHE A 174 7.28 25.83 -9.77
C PHE A 174 7.56 26.62 -8.48
N ILE A 175 6.49 27.00 -7.75
CA ILE A 175 6.61 27.78 -6.51
C ILE A 175 7.16 26.87 -5.40
N GLY A 176 8.24 27.32 -4.75
CA GLY A 176 8.94 26.52 -3.73
C GLY A 176 9.93 25.49 -4.30
N GLY A 177 10.17 25.54 -5.62
CA GLY A 177 11.07 24.63 -6.33
C GLY A 177 10.36 23.95 -7.51
N HIS A 178 11.13 23.64 -8.55
CA HIS A 178 10.59 22.93 -9.72
C HIS A 178 10.46 21.44 -9.41
N VAL A 179 9.24 20.93 -9.45
CA VAL A 179 8.93 19.51 -9.23
C VAL A 179 7.94 19.06 -10.29
N LYS A 180 8.34 18.10 -11.12
CA LYS A 180 7.45 17.36 -12.01
C LYS A 180 7.15 15.99 -11.44
N GLN A 181 5.89 15.59 -11.49
CA GLN A 181 5.36 14.39 -10.83
C GLN A 181 4.45 13.63 -11.80
N PHE A 182 4.42 12.32 -11.66
CA PHE A 182 3.47 11.42 -12.31
C PHE A 182 2.48 10.89 -11.29
N TRP A 183 1.21 10.77 -11.70
CA TRP A 183 0.14 10.20 -10.90
C TRP A 183 -0.68 9.21 -11.73
N LEU A 184 -1.07 8.10 -11.11
CA LEU A 184 -2.17 7.26 -11.59
C LEU A 184 -3.48 7.74 -10.97
N ILE A 185 -4.35 8.29 -11.81
CA ILE A 185 -5.69 8.74 -11.40
C ILE A 185 -6.65 7.57 -11.50
N ALA A 186 -7.24 7.21 -10.36
CA ALA A 186 -8.29 6.21 -10.22
C ALA A 186 -9.64 6.86 -9.91
N LYS A 187 -10.69 6.04 -9.74
CA LYS A 187 -12.05 6.50 -9.40
C LYS A 187 -12.10 7.30 -8.08
N TYR A 188 -11.29 6.89 -7.12
CA TYR A 188 -11.11 7.51 -5.81
C TYR A 188 -9.61 7.56 -5.47
N GLU A 189 -9.19 8.51 -4.63
CA GLU A 189 -7.80 8.62 -4.15
C GLU A 189 -7.34 7.32 -3.46
N THR A 190 -8.22 6.75 -2.62
CA THR A 190 -8.01 5.43 -2.02
C THR A 190 -9.20 4.52 -2.31
N MET A 191 -9.00 3.45 -3.09
CA MET A 191 -10.06 2.48 -3.34
C MET A 191 -10.13 1.48 -2.18
N THR A 192 -11.11 1.65 -1.31
CA THR A 192 -11.27 0.79 -0.13
C THR A 192 -12.50 -0.11 -0.25
N TYR A 193 -12.27 -1.41 -0.30
CA TYR A 193 -13.30 -2.44 -0.38
C TYR A 193 -13.48 -3.11 0.98
N LYS A 194 -14.69 -3.09 1.51
CA LYS A 194 -15.07 -3.94 2.64
C LYS A 194 -15.53 -5.28 2.10
N VAL A 195 -14.75 -6.32 2.32
CA VAL A 195 -14.98 -7.66 1.75
C VAL A 195 -15.52 -8.63 2.80
N ILE A 196 -16.45 -9.49 2.40
CA ILE A 196 -17.14 -10.45 3.27
C ILE A 196 -17.12 -11.82 2.61
N ASN A 197 -16.74 -12.87 3.36
CA ASN A 197 -16.68 -14.26 2.87
C ASN A 197 -15.83 -14.41 1.59
N THR A 198 -14.76 -13.63 1.48
CA THR A 198 -13.88 -13.64 0.31
C THR A 198 -12.75 -14.65 0.51
N GLN A 199 -12.49 -15.44 -0.53
CA GLN A 199 -11.31 -16.31 -0.62
C GLN A 199 -10.41 -15.85 -1.76
N ASN A 200 -11.00 -15.47 -2.89
CA ASN A 200 -10.27 -15.03 -4.08
C ASN A 200 -10.48 -13.55 -4.34
N ILE A 201 -9.40 -12.85 -4.65
CA ILE A 201 -9.41 -11.46 -5.13
C ILE A 201 -8.67 -11.43 -6.46
N ASN A 202 -9.36 -10.98 -7.50
CA ASN A 202 -8.84 -10.85 -8.84
C ASN A 202 -9.05 -9.42 -9.35
N ILE A 203 -7.94 -8.74 -9.66
CA ILE A 203 -7.93 -7.36 -10.11
C ILE A 203 -7.44 -7.27 -11.55
N ASN A 204 -8.21 -6.63 -12.42
CA ASN A 204 -7.80 -6.31 -13.77
C ASN A 204 -7.52 -4.81 -13.91
N ILE A 205 -6.27 -4.45 -14.18
CA ILE A 205 -5.89 -3.04 -14.38
C ILE A 205 -6.04 -2.67 -15.87
N ASP A 206 -6.98 -1.75 -16.15
CA ASP A 206 -7.13 -1.09 -17.45
C ASP A 206 -6.42 0.27 -17.41
N TYR A 207 -5.13 0.29 -17.80
CA TYR A 207 -4.34 1.51 -17.86
C TYR A 207 -4.48 2.20 -19.21
N ARG A 208 -5.22 3.32 -19.25
CA ARG A 208 -5.49 4.08 -20.47
C ARG A 208 -4.42 5.13 -20.71
N SER A 209 -3.24 4.66 -21.11
CA SER A 209 -2.01 5.48 -21.24
C SER A 209 -2.13 6.66 -22.22
N ASN A 210 -3.03 6.58 -23.20
CA ASN A 210 -3.33 7.61 -24.18
C ASN A 210 -4.24 8.73 -23.66
N ILE A 211 -4.97 8.51 -22.57
CA ILE A 211 -5.89 9.48 -21.97
C ILE A 211 -5.13 10.26 -20.90
N LYS A 212 -4.16 11.05 -21.36
CA LYS A 212 -3.18 11.74 -20.51
C LYS A 212 -3.52 13.22 -20.25
N SER A 213 -3.59 13.57 -18.97
CA SER A 213 -3.83 14.94 -18.52
C SER A 213 -2.54 15.63 -18.07
N TYR A 214 -2.54 16.96 -18.14
CA TYR A 214 -1.43 17.80 -17.68
C TYR A 214 -1.94 18.88 -16.76
N TRP A 215 -1.42 18.92 -15.53
CA TRP A 215 -1.61 20.07 -14.65
C TRP A 215 -0.32 20.85 -14.53
N VAL A 216 -0.40 22.16 -14.74
CA VAL A 216 0.74 23.07 -14.67
C VAL A 216 0.40 24.16 -13.66
N GLY A 217 1.16 24.18 -12.57
CA GLY A 217 1.04 25.20 -11.54
C GLY A 217 1.49 26.58 -12.04
N ALA A 218 1.04 27.61 -11.35
CA ALA A 218 1.50 28.98 -11.58
C ALA A 218 3.03 29.07 -11.49
N LYS A 219 3.68 29.72 -12.45
CA LYS A 219 5.15 29.87 -12.43
C LYS A 219 5.57 30.95 -11.43
N LYS A 220 4.71 31.94 -11.20
CA LYS A 220 4.90 33.02 -10.23
C LYS A 220 3.63 33.25 -9.42
N LYS A 221 3.79 33.86 -8.26
CA LYS A 221 2.66 34.28 -7.43
C LYS A 221 1.80 35.28 -8.21
N GLY A 222 0.51 34.96 -8.37
CA GLY A 222 -0.45 35.79 -9.10
C GLY A 222 -0.63 35.42 -10.58
N GLU A 223 0.08 34.42 -11.08
CA GLU A 223 -0.23 33.80 -12.38
C GLU A 223 -1.23 32.64 -12.20
N ASP A 224 -1.93 32.29 -13.28
CA ASP A 224 -2.90 31.20 -13.27
C ASP A 224 -2.21 29.82 -13.38
N SER A 225 -2.76 28.82 -12.69
CA SER A 225 -2.52 27.41 -13.02
C SER A 225 -3.46 26.95 -14.12
N PHE A 226 -3.18 25.81 -14.74
CA PHE A 226 -4.14 25.17 -15.63
C PHE A 226 -4.07 23.65 -15.61
N LEU A 227 -5.21 23.03 -15.89
CA LEU A 227 -5.36 21.61 -16.17
C LEU A 227 -5.79 21.46 -17.63
N LYS A 228 -5.06 20.66 -18.40
CA LYS A 228 -5.37 20.30 -19.78
C LYS A 228 -5.78 18.83 -19.86
N TYR A 229 -6.98 18.59 -20.37
CA TYR A 229 -7.52 17.26 -20.64
C TYR A 229 -7.04 16.71 -22.01
N PRO A 230 -7.14 15.39 -22.23
CA PRO A 230 -6.68 14.76 -23.47
C PRO A 230 -7.45 15.23 -24.72
N ASN A 231 -8.72 15.63 -24.57
CA ASN A 231 -9.55 16.16 -25.65
C ASN A 231 -9.22 17.63 -26.02
N GLY A 232 -8.29 18.26 -25.31
CA GLY A 232 -7.89 19.65 -25.54
C GLY A 232 -8.56 20.66 -24.60
N ASP A 233 -9.53 20.26 -23.78
CA ASP A 233 -10.17 21.17 -22.81
C ASP A 233 -9.16 21.68 -21.80
N VAL A 234 -9.27 22.96 -21.45
CA VAL A 234 -8.40 23.62 -20.46
C VAL A 234 -9.23 24.27 -19.38
N ILE A 235 -8.89 24.00 -18.12
CA ILE A 235 -9.48 24.64 -16.93
C ILE A 235 -8.40 25.47 -16.23
N LEU A 236 -8.58 26.79 -16.21
CA LEU A 236 -7.71 27.73 -15.49
C LEU A 236 -7.99 27.69 -13.99
N ASN A 237 -6.96 27.91 -13.17
CA ASN A 237 -7.03 27.93 -11.72
C ASN A 237 -7.70 26.69 -11.11
N SER A 238 -7.48 25.55 -11.75
CA SER A 238 -8.00 24.25 -11.34
C SER A 238 -7.20 23.64 -10.20
N GLU A 239 -7.87 22.75 -9.47
CA GLU A 239 -7.23 21.75 -8.62
C GLU A 239 -6.24 20.91 -9.42
N VAL A 240 -5.29 20.29 -8.72
CA VAL A 240 -4.19 19.53 -9.36
C VAL A 240 -4.71 18.30 -10.09
N GLU A 241 -5.72 17.65 -9.53
CA GLU A 241 -6.23 16.38 -10.03
C GLU A 241 -7.39 16.57 -11.01
N PRO A 242 -7.38 15.87 -12.16
CA PRO A 242 -8.48 15.89 -13.11
C PRO A 242 -9.70 15.12 -12.60
N GLU A 243 -10.88 15.54 -13.03
CA GLU A 243 -12.12 14.84 -12.73
C GLU A 243 -12.14 13.46 -13.42
N TYR A 244 -12.11 12.40 -12.63
CA TYR A 244 -12.10 11.01 -13.14
C TYR A 244 -13.24 10.74 -14.11
N LYS A 245 -14.46 11.19 -13.80
CA LYS A 245 -15.65 10.99 -14.65
C LYS A 245 -15.46 11.61 -16.04
N LYS A 246 -14.88 12.81 -16.10
CA LYS A 246 -14.60 13.48 -17.38
C LYS A 246 -13.54 12.72 -18.19
N LEU A 247 -12.51 12.17 -17.55
CA LEU A 247 -11.52 11.32 -18.23
C LEU A 247 -12.14 10.05 -18.80
N LEU A 248 -13.05 9.43 -18.05
CA LEU A 248 -13.78 8.26 -18.51
C LEU A 248 -14.63 8.56 -19.75
N GLU A 249 -15.41 9.65 -19.71
CA GLU A 249 -16.23 10.10 -20.86
C GLU A 249 -15.38 10.40 -22.10
N ILE A 250 -14.25 11.12 -21.93
CA ILE A 250 -13.31 11.38 -23.03
C ILE A 250 -12.78 10.06 -23.60
N SER A 251 -12.36 9.15 -22.73
CA SER A 251 -11.82 7.87 -23.15
C SER A 251 -12.81 7.03 -23.96
N GLU A 252 -14.08 6.98 -23.54
CA GLU A 252 -15.12 6.22 -24.23
C GLU A 252 -15.43 6.83 -25.60
N SER A 253 -15.43 8.16 -25.70
CA SER A 253 -15.66 8.87 -26.97
C SER A 253 -14.55 8.66 -28.01
N MET A 254 -13.30 8.44 -27.56
CA MET A 254 -12.14 8.23 -28.42
C MET A 254 -12.07 6.80 -28.97
N THR A 255 -12.59 5.81 -28.24
CA THR A 255 -12.61 4.40 -28.67
C THR A 255 -13.68 4.12 -29.73
N GLN A 256 -14.68 5.00 -29.88
CA GLN A 256 -15.76 4.87 -30.87
C GLN A 256 -15.42 5.45 -32.26
N LYS A 257 -14.19 5.94 -32.47
CA LYS A 257 -13.69 6.46 -33.74
C LYS A 257 -12.59 5.57 -34.29
#